data_AF-A0A1H1GDC6-F1
#
_entry.id   AF-A0A1H1GDC6-F1
#
_cell.length_a   1.000
_cell.length_b   1.000
_cell.length_c   1.000
_cell.angle_alpha   90.00
_cell.angle_beta   90.00
_cell.angle_gamma   90.00
#
_symmetry.space_group_name_H-M   'P 1'
#
loop_
_entity.id
_entity.type
_entity.pdbx_description
1 polymer ?
#
loop_
_entity_poly.entity_id
_entity_poly.type
_entity_poly.pdbx_seq_one_letter_code
_entity_poly.pdbx_strand_id
1 'polypeptide(L)'
;MIKLKTLAVISLLSPALAMAAEGLPSSMLVVPGIMTAAGERFASQCSDEAFAVAPSSQKLANRCDRLLARWHAEAAQRIARRANPRIEKIMVANTAEGAHLPFDTVAMLRSDPFAGFGSAR
;
A
#
# COMPACT_ATOMS: atom_id res chain seq x y z
N MET A 1 -44.71 -38.70 50.15
CA MET A 1 -44.11 -39.69 49.23
C MET A 1 -44.04 -39.08 47.84
N ILE A 2 -42.84 -38.84 47.33
CA ILE A 2 -42.57 -38.24 46.02
C ILE A 2 -42.54 -39.35 44.97
N LYS A 3 -43.23 -39.18 43.82
CA LYS A 3 -42.91 -39.92 42.59
C LYS A 3 -42.94 -38.99 41.38
N LEU A 4 -41.74 -38.83 40.80
CA LEU A 4 -41.42 -38.38 39.45
C LEU A 4 -42.45 -38.84 38.40
N LYS A 5 -42.73 -37.98 37.40
CA LYS A 5 -42.41 -38.27 35.99
C LYS A 5 -42.78 -37.09 35.09
N THR A 6 -41.73 -36.35 34.72
CA THR A 6 -41.41 -35.89 33.37
C THR A 6 -42.53 -36.01 32.32
N LEU A 7 -43.07 -34.86 31.91
CA LEU A 7 -43.55 -34.63 30.55
C LEU A 7 -42.78 -33.43 30.00
N ALA A 8 -41.82 -33.75 29.13
CA ALA A 8 -41.16 -32.80 28.26
C ALA A 8 -42.14 -32.41 27.14
N VAL A 9 -42.39 -31.11 26.99
CA VAL A 9 -42.97 -30.48 25.80
C VAL A 9 -42.20 -29.16 25.65
N ILE A 10 -41.11 -29.16 24.89
CA ILE A 10 -41.05 -28.78 23.46
C ILE A 10 -41.45 -27.32 23.22
N SER A 11 -40.45 -26.57 22.77
CA SER A 11 -40.51 -25.34 21.98
C SER A 11 -41.25 -24.15 22.55
N LEU A 12 -40.50 -23.27 23.21
CA LEU A 12 -40.65 -21.84 22.93
C LEU A 12 -39.35 -21.33 22.33
N LEU A 13 -39.52 -20.98 21.07
CA LEU A 13 -38.60 -20.43 20.09
C LEU A 13 -37.60 -19.45 20.71
N SER A 14 -36.34 -19.64 20.34
CA SER A 14 -35.32 -18.59 20.31
C SER A 14 -35.75 -17.45 19.36
N PRO A 15 -35.68 -16.20 19.81
CA PRO A 15 -35.19 -15.15 18.92
C PRO A 15 -34.25 -14.21 19.70
N ALA A 16 -32.99 -14.59 19.82
CA ALA A 16 -31.94 -13.67 20.26
C ALA A 16 -30.67 -13.75 19.41
N LEU A 17 -30.79 -14.30 18.19
CA LEU A 17 -29.79 -14.17 17.12
C LEU A 17 -30.24 -13.06 16.17
N ALA A 18 -30.21 -11.83 16.66
CA ALA A 18 -30.36 -10.63 15.85
C ALA A 18 -29.41 -9.55 16.35
N MET A 19 -28.15 -9.92 16.55
CA MET A 19 -27.01 -9.01 16.41
C MET A 19 -26.11 -9.59 15.32
N ALA A 20 -26.71 -9.90 14.16
CA ALA A 20 -25.97 -9.78 12.92
C ALA A 20 -25.71 -8.27 12.78
N ALA A 21 -24.62 -7.81 13.40
CA ALA A 21 -24.08 -6.50 13.12
C ALA A 21 -24.04 -6.40 11.60
N GLU A 22 -24.82 -5.47 11.07
CA GLU A 22 -24.70 -5.04 9.69
C GLU A 22 -23.23 -4.68 9.49
N GLY A 23 -22.47 -5.64 8.97
CA GLY A 23 -21.22 -5.36 8.32
C GLY A 23 -21.60 -4.47 7.15
N LEU A 24 -21.62 -3.15 7.39
CA LEU A 24 -21.46 -2.15 6.36
C LEU A 24 -20.50 -2.75 5.33
N PRO A 25 -20.83 -2.74 4.02
CA PRO A 25 -19.92 -3.29 3.03
C PRO A 25 -18.58 -2.63 3.31
N SER A 26 -17.63 -3.42 3.83
CA SER A 26 -16.29 -2.96 4.08
C SER A 26 -15.78 -2.72 2.68
N SER A 27 -15.92 -1.46 2.24
CA SER A 27 -15.52 -1.02 0.93
C SER A 27 -14.05 -1.38 0.87
N MET A 28 -13.75 -2.49 0.18
CA MET A 28 -12.41 -3.07 0.22
C MET A 28 -11.45 -1.95 -0.15
N LEU A 29 -10.53 -1.66 0.77
CA LEU A 29 -9.54 -0.63 0.56
C LEU A 29 -8.69 -1.02 -0.65
N VAL A 30 -8.89 -0.33 -1.78
CA VAL A 30 -8.10 -0.60 -2.98
C VAL A 30 -6.77 0.13 -2.85
N VAL A 31 -5.71 -0.64 -2.61
CA VAL A 31 -4.33 -0.14 -2.55
C VAL A 31 -3.59 -0.43 -3.86
N PRO A 32 -2.72 0.49 -4.32
CA PRO A 32 -1.90 0.25 -5.50
C PRO A 32 -0.92 -0.92 -5.29
N GLY A 33 -0.74 -1.76 -6.31
CA GLY A 33 0.20 -2.90 -6.27
C GLY A 33 1.69 -2.52 -6.27
N ILE A 34 2.03 -1.24 -6.25
CA ILE A 34 3.42 -0.74 -6.24
C ILE A 34 3.66 0.01 -4.94
N MET A 35 4.62 -0.45 -4.13
CA MET A 35 5.01 0.25 -2.92
C MET A 35 5.77 1.55 -3.26
N THR A 36 5.35 2.66 -2.65
CA THR A 36 5.94 4.00 -2.80
C THR A 36 6.27 4.58 -1.43
N ALA A 37 6.97 5.73 -1.38
CA ALA A 37 7.26 6.39 -0.11
C ALA A 37 5.97 6.82 0.63
N ALA A 38 4.93 7.22 -0.11
CA ALA A 38 3.62 7.47 0.47
C ALA A 38 2.95 6.18 0.98
N GLY A 39 3.11 5.06 0.26
CA GLY A 39 2.59 3.75 0.66
C GLY A 39 3.22 3.20 1.94
N GLU A 40 4.53 3.35 2.09
CA GLU A 40 5.24 2.97 3.34
C GLU A 40 4.74 3.77 4.54
N ARG A 41 4.48 5.07 4.35
CA ARG A 41 3.90 5.93 5.40
C ARG A 41 2.46 5.55 5.71
N PHE A 42 1.67 5.19 4.70
CA PHE A 42 0.32 4.69 4.91
C PHE A 42 0.35 3.40 5.74
N ALA A 43 1.12 2.40 5.32
CA ALA A 43 1.22 1.10 5.99
C ALA A 43 1.72 1.19 7.44
N SER A 44 2.61 2.15 7.73
CA SER A 44 3.14 2.35 9.09
C SER A 44 2.26 3.18 10.01
N GLN A 45 1.35 4.00 9.48
CA GLN A 45 0.58 4.97 10.28
C GLN A 45 -0.92 4.70 10.31
N CYS A 46 -1.42 3.86 9.39
CA CYS A 46 -2.84 3.61 9.20
C CYS A 46 -3.13 2.13 9.46
N SER A 47 -2.95 1.71 10.71
CA SER A 47 -3.29 0.37 11.19
C SER A 47 -4.40 0.42 12.23
N ASP A 48 -5.08 -0.69 12.45
CA ASP A 48 -6.18 -0.77 13.43
C ASP A 48 -5.69 -0.43 14.84
N GLU A 49 -4.45 -0.81 15.19
CA GLU A 49 -3.82 -0.46 16.46
C GLU A 49 -3.59 1.05 16.57
N ALA A 50 -3.16 1.70 15.48
CA ALA A 50 -2.99 3.14 15.44
C ALA A 50 -4.34 3.87 15.63
N PHE A 51 -5.42 3.34 15.07
CA PHE A 51 -6.77 3.85 15.30
C PHE A 51 -7.26 3.62 16.74
N ALA A 52 -6.93 2.48 17.35
CA ALA A 52 -7.32 2.14 18.72
C ALA A 52 -6.71 3.09 19.76
N VAL A 53 -5.49 3.59 19.53
CA VAL A 53 -4.78 4.47 20.47
C VAL A 53 -4.84 5.96 20.08
N ALA A 54 -5.45 6.30 18.95
CA ALA A 54 -5.48 7.67 18.46
C ALA A 54 -6.34 8.59 19.35
N PRO A 55 -5.85 9.79 19.74
CA PRO A 55 -6.66 10.77 20.46
C PRO A 55 -7.89 11.26 19.67
N SER A 56 -7.85 11.12 18.35
CA SER A 56 -8.95 11.47 17.46
C SER A 56 -8.91 10.59 16.21
N SER A 57 -9.82 9.61 16.16
CA SER A 57 -10.00 8.71 15.02
C SER A 57 -10.26 9.48 13.72
N GLN A 58 -11.08 10.53 13.76
CA GLN A 58 -11.39 11.36 12.59
C GLN A 58 -10.15 12.03 11.99
N LYS A 59 -9.26 12.59 12.83
CA LYS A 59 -8.03 13.24 12.35
C LYS A 59 -7.09 12.22 11.73
N LEU A 60 -7.00 11.01 12.30
CA LEU A 60 -6.20 9.93 11.74
C LEU A 60 -6.77 9.44 10.40
N ALA A 61 -8.08 9.23 10.31
CA ALA A 61 -8.78 8.88 9.06
C ALA A 61 -8.46 9.88 7.94
N ASN A 62 -8.67 11.19 8.19
CA ASN A 62 -8.37 12.24 7.21
C ASN A 62 -6.89 12.27 6.79
N ARG A 63 -5.97 11.84 7.66
CA ARG A 63 -4.54 11.72 7.33
C ARG A 63 -4.29 10.50 6.45
N CYS A 64 -4.89 9.36 6.80
CA CYS A 64 -4.80 8.13 6.04
C CYS A 64 -5.37 8.28 4.63
N ASP A 65 -6.50 8.97 4.47
CA ASP A 65 -7.08 9.26 3.15
C ASP A 65 -6.14 10.08 2.27
N ARG A 66 -5.49 11.10 2.84
CA ARG A 66 -4.50 11.92 2.12
C ARG A 66 -3.27 11.12 1.73
N LEU A 67 -2.79 10.23 2.60
CA LEU A 67 -1.66 9.35 2.30
C LEU A 67 -2.02 8.34 1.20
N LEU A 68 -3.22 7.76 1.26
CA LEU A 68 -3.71 6.84 0.25
C LEU A 68 -3.87 7.52 -1.12
N ALA A 69 -4.47 8.70 -1.17
CA ALA A 69 -4.61 9.48 -2.41
C ALA A 69 -3.24 9.81 -3.02
N ARG A 70 -2.26 10.18 -2.17
CA ARG A 70 -0.89 10.43 -2.60
C ARG A 70 -0.21 9.17 -3.11
N TRP A 71 -0.41 8.04 -2.45
CA TRP A 71 0.12 6.75 -2.90
C TRP A 71 -0.44 6.39 -4.28
N HIS A 72 -1.74 6.54 -4.51
CA HIS A 72 -2.34 6.35 -5.83
C HIS A 72 -1.68 7.22 -6.90
N ALA A 73 -1.47 8.51 -6.63
CA ALA A 73 -0.81 9.41 -7.57
C ALA A 73 0.66 9.01 -7.86
N GLU A 74 1.43 8.66 -6.83
CA GLU A 74 2.83 8.22 -6.97
C GLU A 74 2.92 6.90 -7.75
N ALA A 75 2.02 5.95 -7.49
CA ALA A 75 1.94 4.68 -8.20
C ALA A 75 1.59 4.89 -9.68
N ALA A 76 0.59 5.72 -9.98
CA ALA A 76 0.21 6.05 -11.36
C ALA A 76 1.38 6.68 -12.14
N GLN A 77 2.12 7.61 -11.52
CA GLN A 77 3.31 8.20 -12.13
C GLN A 77 4.40 7.17 -12.42
N ARG A 78 4.64 6.21 -11.52
CA ARG A 78 5.62 5.14 -11.74
C ARG A 78 5.21 4.21 -12.88
N ILE A 79 3.93 3.85 -12.96
CA ILE A 79 3.37 3.04 -14.05
C ILE A 79 3.55 3.79 -15.38
N ALA A 80 3.16 5.07 -15.44
CA ALA A 80 3.29 5.89 -16.63
C ALA A 80 4.76 6.06 -17.09
N ARG A 81 5.71 6.19 -16.16
CA ARG A 81 7.14 6.24 -16.47
C ARG A 81 7.67 4.92 -17.04
N ARG A 82 7.21 3.78 -16.52
CA ARG A 82 7.59 2.46 -17.04
C ARG A 82 6.98 2.18 -18.41
N ALA A 83 5.75 2.64 -18.65
CA ALA A 83 5.09 2.56 -19.94
C ALA A 83 5.68 3.52 -21.00
N ASN A 84 6.71 4.30 -20.66
CA ASN A 84 7.39 5.14 -21.64
C ASN A 84 8.31 4.28 -22.52
N PRO A 85 8.06 4.19 -23.84
CA PRO A 85 8.81 3.31 -24.74
C PRO A 85 10.30 3.67 -24.82
N ARG A 86 10.71 4.89 -24.45
CA ARG A 86 12.13 5.26 -24.32
C ARG A 86 12.80 4.59 -23.13
N ILE A 87 12.10 4.47 -22.00
CA ILE A 87 12.62 3.80 -20.79
C ILE A 87 12.64 2.29 -21.01
N GLU A 88 11.61 1.74 -21.66
CA GLU A 88 11.57 0.32 -22.04
C GLU A 88 12.77 -0.05 -22.92
N LYS A 89 13.09 0.76 -23.94
CA LYS A 89 14.28 0.55 -24.77
C LYS A 89 15.60 0.59 -23.99
N ILE A 90 15.74 1.43 -22.96
CA ILE A 90 16.94 1.48 -22.12
C ILE A 90 17.02 0.26 -21.19
N MET A 91 15.89 -0.18 -20.64
CA MET A 91 15.85 -1.34 -19.73
C MET A 91 16.05 -2.68 -20.45
N VAL A 92 15.63 -2.77 -21.71
CA VAL A 92 15.77 -3.97 -22.56
C VAL A 92 17.06 -3.95 -23.38
N ALA A 93 17.74 -2.80 -23.49
CA ALA A 93 19.04 -2.71 -24.13
C ALA A 93 20.04 -3.64 -23.41
N ASN A 94 20.50 -4.64 -24.14
CA ASN A 94 21.43 -5.64 -23.67
C ASN A 94 22.75 -4.96 -23.29
N THR A 95 23.25 -5.16 -22.07
CA THR A 95 24.52 -4.58 -21.59
C THR A 95 25.76 -5.04 -22.40
N ALA A 96 25.58 -6.03 -23.27
CA ALA A 96 26.59 -6.55 -24.19
C ALA A 96 26.74 -5.75 -25.49
N GLU A 97 25.74 -4.96 -25.88
CA GLU A 97 25.90 -4.00 -26.97
C GLU A 97 26.41 -2.71 -26.37
N GLY A 98 27.74 -2.62 -26.26
CA GLY A 98 28.42 -1.39 -25.89
C GLY A 98 27.85 -0.25 -26.73
N ALA A 99 27.14 0.66 -26.09
CA ALA A 99 26.59 1.82 -26.76
C ALA A 99 27.78 2.55 -27.40
N HIS A 100 27.87 2.52 -28.73
CA HIS A 100 28.91 3.21 -29.48
C HIS A 100 28.57 4.70 -29.49
N LEU A 101 28.64 5.29 -28.30
CA LEU A 101 28.42 6.70 -28.08
C LEU A 101 29.75 7.41 -28.32
N PRO A 102 29.78 8.50 -29.11
CA PRO A 102 31.02 9.21 -29.47
C PRO A 102 31.70 9.89 -28.29
N PHE A 103 31.07 9.89 -27.10
CA PHE A 103 31.63 10.43 -25.87
C PHE A 103 31.50 9.38 -24.79
N ASP A 104 32.65 8.94 -24.29
CA ASP A 104 32.86 7.90 -23.29
C ASP A 104 32.42 8.34 -21.88
N THR A 105 31.18 8.80 -21.77
CA THR A 105 30.57 9.25 -20.52
C THR A 105 30.31 8.09 -19.57
N VAL A 106 30.21 6.86 -20.10
CA VAL A 106 30.01 5.65 -19.32
C VAL A 106 31.32 5.17 -18.69
N ALA A 107 32.48 5.29 -19.35
CA ALA A 107 33.76 5.03 -18.67
C ALA A 107 34.05 6.09 -17.61
N MET A 108 33.77 7.36 -17.91
CA MET A 108 34.02 8.46 -16.97
C MET A 108 33.17 8.36 -15.68
N LEU A 109 31.90 7.92 -15.77
CA LEU A 109 31.06 7.67 -14.60
C LEU A 109 31.49 6.42 -13.80
N ARG A 110 32.16 5.45 -14.44
CA ARG A 110 32.63 4.22 -13.79
C ARG A 110 33.93 4.42 -13.04
N SER A 111 34.80 5.32 -13.49
CA SER A 111 36.08 5.60 -12.82
C SER A 111 35.92 6.48 -11.58
N ASP A 112 34.92 7.37 -11.55
CA ASP A 112 34.62 8.18 -10.36
C ASP A 112 33.16 8.69 -10.36
N PRO A 113 32.24 8.08 -9.58
CA PRO A 113 30.84 8.50 -9.55
C PRO A 113 30.61 9.89 -8.91
N PHE A 114 31.65 10.56 -8.39
CA PHE A 114 31.56 11.87 -7.75
C PHE A 114 32.41 12.97 -8.39
N ALA A 115 33.16 12.69 -9.47
CA ALA A 115 34.04 13.65 -10.13
C ALA A 115 33.35 14.93 -10.65
N GLY A 116 32.01 14.96 -10.74
CA GLY A 116 31.25 16.13 -11.17
C GLY A 116 30.72 17.05 -10.06
N PHE A 117 30.90 16.71 -8.77
CA PHE A 117 30.30 17.46 -7.66
C PHE A 117 31.30 18.07 -6.66
N GLY A 118 32.60 18.06 -6.97
CA GLY A 118 33.65 18.53 -6.06
C GLY A 118 34.51 19.66 -6.62
N SER A 119 34.47 20.79 -5.91
CA SER A 119 35.50 21.85 -5.88
C SER A 119 35.42 22.98 -6.91
N ALA A 120 34.44 23.88 -6.73
CA ALA A 120 34.70 25.31 -6.87
C ALA A 120 35.08 25.85 -5.49
N ARG A 121 36.39 25.97 -5.24
CA ARG A 121 36.93 26.89 -4.24
C ARG A 121 38.28 27.40 -4.72
#